data_AF-V9IG91-F1
#
_entry.id   AF-V9IG91-F1
#
_cell.length_a   1.000
_cell.length_b   1.000
_cell.length_c   1.000
_cell.angle_alpha   90.00
_cell.angle_beta   90.00
_cell.angle_gamma   90.00
#
_symmetry.space_group_name_H-M   'P 1'
#
loop_
_entity.id
_entity.type
_entity.pdbx_description
1 polymer ?
#
loop_
_entity_poly.entity_id
_entity_poly.type
_entity_poly.pdbx_seq_one_letter_code
_entity_poly.pdbx_strand_id
1 'polypeptide(L)'
;MLELEVVPERSLGCEQWEFILGMHFSQSVSIIQSQVGIIRGVQVLYSDSNPLDVDLVINLPHDGVRLIFDPVVQRLKIIEIYNMKLVKLKYCGLPFNSPEVLPSIEQIEHSFGATHPGVYDSDKQVFVLNFRGLSFYFPIDSKFQPGYAHGLGSLQFPNGTSPLVAKTAIYVGNMGAGGGSDEHNLKSTTTTFTTRLLS
;
A
#
# COMPACT_ATOMS: atom_id res chain seq x y z
N MET A 1 -0.24 -13.08 -11.46
CA MET A 1 0.14 -11.74 -11.02
C MET A 1 -0.74 -10.77 -11.76
N LEU A 2 -1.56 -10.03 -11.03
CA LEU A 2 -2.40 -8.99 -11.61
C LEU A 2 -1.55 -7.86 -12.21
N GLU A 3 -2.11 -7.18 -13.20
CA GLU A 3 -1.56 -5.96 -13.79
C GLU A 3 -2.58 -4.84 -13.59
N LEU A 4 -2.23 -3.88 -12.74
CA LEU A 4 -3.15 -2.89 -12.22
C LEU A 4 -2.62 -1.47 -12.43
N GLU A 5 -3.53 -0.54 -12.70
CA GLU A 5 -3.29 0.88 -12.76
C GLU A 5 -3.60 1.52 -11.41
N VAL A 6 -2.63 2.30 -10.92
CA VAL A 6 -2.74 3.13 -9.73
C VAL A 6 -3.29 4.48 -10.15
N VAL A 7 -4.41 4.89 -9.55
CA VAL A 7 -4.96 6.24 -9.70
C VAL A 7 -4.95 6.91 -8.31
N PRO A 8 -3.99 7.81 -8.03
CA PRO A 8 -3.92 8.52 -6.76
C PRO A 8 -5.25 9.18 -6.40
N GLU A 9 -5.57 9.23 -5.11
CA GLU A 9 -6.86 9.72 -4.58
C GLU A 9 -8.12 8.96 -4.99
N ARG A 10 -8.01 7.94 -5.86
CA ARG A 10 -9.20 7.34 -6.48
C ARG A 10 -9.25 5.82 -6.40
N SER A 11 -8.35 5.09 -7.06
CA SER A 11 -8.57 3.67 -7.29
C SER A 11 -7.31 2.85 -7.61
N LEU A 12 -7.47 1.53 -7.52
CA LEU A 12 -6.58 0.51 -8.07
C LEU A 12 -7.40 -0.46 -8.90
N GLY A 13 -7.04 -0.69 -10.16
CA GLY A 13 -7.83 -1.55 -11.04
C GLY A 13 -7.23 -1.81 -12.40
N CYS A 14 -8.00 -2.40 -13.29
CA CYS A 14 -7.68 -2.55 -14.70
C CYS A 14 -8.92 -2.19 -15.54
N GLU A 15 -8.87 -2.43 -16.85
CA GLU A 15 -9.98 -2.11 -17.77
C GLU A 15 -11.30 -2.83 -17.42
N GLN A 16 -11.23 -3.96 -16.72
CA GLN A 16 -12.38 -4.81 -16.43
C GLN A 16 -13.04 -4.47 -15.07
N TRP A 17 -12.26 -4.00 -14.10
CA TRP A 17 -12.73 -3.74 -12.75
C TRP A 17 -11.80 -2.77 -12.02
N GLU A 18 -12.34 -2.02 -11.07
CA GLU A 18 -11.55 -1.14 -10.21
C GLU A 18 -12.06 -1.12 -8.77
N PHE A 19 -11.14 -1.16 -7.80
CA PHE A 19 -11.43 -0.86 -6.40
C PHE A 19 -11.30 0.64 -6.19
N ILE A 20 -12.38 1.31 -5.82
CA ILE A 20 -12.45 2.76 -5.68
C ILE A 20 -12.52 3.13 -4.20
N LEU A 21 -11.72 4.09 -3.77
CA LEU A 21 -11.81 4.67 -2.43
C LEU A 21 -13.23 5.16 -2.16
N GLY A 22 -13.75 4.86 -0.98
CA GLY A 22 -15.14 5.12 -0.58
C GLY A 22 -16.15 4.05 -1.01
N MET A 23 -15.76 3.06 -1.84
CA MET A 23 -16.59 1.92 -2.23
C MET A 23 -17.02 1.11 -1.01
N HIS A 24 -18.25 0.60 -1.01
CA HIS A 24 -18.74 -0.23 0.08
C HIS A 24 -18.12 -1.64 0.05
N PHE A 25 -17.86 -2.24 1.21
CA PHE A 25 -17.27 -3.58 1.33
C PHE A 25 -17.95 -4.62 0.43
N SER A 26 -19.29 -4.65 0.42
CA SER A 26 -20.06 -5.58 -0.42
C SER A 26 -19.79 -5.41 -1.92
N GLN A 27 -19.56 -4.18 -2.39
CA GLN A 27 -19.26 -3.94 -3.81
C GLN A 27 -17.88 -4.49 -4.17
N SER A 28 -16.88 -4.33 -3.29
CA SER A 28 -15.55 -4.95 -3.49
C SER A 28 -15.64 -6.47 -3.49
N VAL A 29 -16.46 -7.07 -2.62
CA VAL A 29 -16.74 -8.51 -2.65
C VAL A 29 -17.39 -8.94 -3.96
N SER A 30 -18.38 -8.20 -4.47
CA SER A 30 -19.01 -8.50 -5.76
C SER A 30 -18.02 -8.44 -6.93
N ILE A 31 -17.10 -7.46 -6.94
CA ILE A 31 -16.02 -7.40 -7.92
C ILE A 31 -15.18 -8.67 -7.83
N ILE A 32 -14.69 -9.02 -6.64
CA ILE A 32 -13.85 -10.21 -6.43
C ILE A 32 -14.55 -11.49 -6.91
N GLN A 33 -15.83 -11.65 -6.56
CA GLN A 33 -16.63 -12.80 -6.96
C GLN A 33 -16.88 -12.87 -8.47
N SER A 34 -16.89 -11.72 -9.16
CA SER A 34 -17.01 -11.70 -10.62
C SER A 34 -15.72 -12.11 -11.35
N GLN A 35 -14.56 -12.05 -10.67
CA GLN A 35 -13.24 -12.34 -11.23
C GLN A 35 -12.76 -13.76 -10.91
N VAL A 36 -13.65 -14.74 -11.10
CA VAL A 36 -13.40 -16.16 -10.81
C VAL A 36 -12.17 -16.66 -11.56
N GLY A 37 -11.22 -17.28 -10.83
CA GLY A 37 -9.98 -17.82 -11.40
C GLY A 37 -8.86 -16.80 -11.60
N ILE A 38 -9.19 -15.50 -11.61
CA ILE A 38 -8.22 -14.40 -11.70
C ILE A 38 -7.78 -13.99 -10.29
N ILE A 39 -8.72 -13.54 -9.46
CA ILE A 39 -8.47 -13.21 -8.05
C ILE A 39 -8.69 -14.47 -7.22
N ARG A 40 -7.67 -14.91 -6.47
CA ARG A 40 -7.69 -16.18 -5.74
C ARG A 40 -7.16 -16.05 -4.33
N GLY A 41 -7.60 -16.96 -3.45
CA GLY A 41 -7.12 -17.05 -2.07
C GLY A 41 -7.49 -15.83 -1.23
N VAL A 42 -8.63 -15.21 -1.50
CA VAL A 42 -9.08 -14.00 -0.82
C VAL A 42 -9.43 -14.30 0.63
N GLN A 43 -8.91 -13.46 1.52
CA GLN A 43 -9.13 -13.54 2.96
C GLN A 43 -9.86 -12.31 3.43
N VAL A 44 -10.91 -12.49 4.22
CA VAL A 44 -11.53 -11.40 4.98
C VAL A 44 -11.03 -11.48 6.42
N LEU A 45 -10.44 -10.39 6.91
CA LEU A 45 -9.91 -10.25 8.26
C LEU A 45 -10.76 -9.23 9.03
N TYR A 46 -11.21 -9.61 10.21
CA TYR A 46 -11.97 -8.76 11.12
C TYR A 46 -11.77 -9.23 12.57
N SER A 47 -12.12 -8.37 13.53
CA SER A 47 -12.07 -8.68 14.96
C SER A 47 -13.46 -9.11 15.45
N ASP A 48 -13.59 -10.32 15.98
CA ASP A 48 -14.83 -10.76 16.64
C ASP A 48 -15.04 -10.05 17.98
N SER A 49 -13.94 -9.72 18.67
CA SER A 49 -14.00 -9.08 19.99
C SER A 49 -14.35 -7.60 19.90
N ASN A 50 -13.81 -6.89 18.91
CA ASN A 50 -13.98 -5.45 18.74
C ASN A 50 -14.33 -5.10 17.27
N PRO A 51 -15.49 -5.53 16.75
CA PRO A 51 -15.83 -5.45 15.32
C PRO A 51 -16.02 -4.02 14.80
N LEU A 52 -16.32 -3.07 15.69
CA LEU A 52 -16.53 -1.66 15.33
C LEU A 52 -15.28 -0.79 15.56
N ASP A 53 -14.25 -1.32 16.21
CA ASP A 53 -13.02 -0.56 16.51
C ASP A 53 -11.84 -0.98 15.62
N VAL A 54 -11.88 -2.17 15.04
CA VAL A 54 -10.80 -2.72 14.20
C VAL A 54 -11.24 -2.76 12.75
N ASP A 55 -10.49 -2.07 11.89
CA ASP A 55 -10.72 -2.03 10.44
C ASP A 55 -11.00 -3.41 9.84
N LEU A 56 -12.00 -3.45 8.97
CA LEU A 56 -12.32 -4.63 8.16
C LEU A 56 -11.36 -4.69 6.98
N VAL A 57 -10.73 -5.84 6.73
CA VAL A 57 -9.72 -5.96 5.67
C VAL A 57 -10.07 -7.09 4.71
N ILE A 58 -10.03 -6.80 3.41
CA ILE A 58 -9.92 -7.83 2.37
C ILE A 58 -8.45 -7.94 1.98
N ASN A 59 -7.84 -9.10 2.23
CA ASN A 59 -6.47 -9.41 1.87
C ASN A 59 -6.44 -10.30 0.62
N LEU A 60 -5.65 -9.90 -0.36
CA LEU A 60 -5.38 -10.60 -1.62
C LEU A 60 -3.93 -11.10 -1.59
N PRO A 61 -3.63 -12.22 -0.88
CA PRO A 61 -2.27 -12.64 -0.61
C PRO A 61 -1.48 -13.07 -1.86
N HIS A 62 -2.17 -13.52 -2.90
CA HIS A 62 -1.53 -13.91 -4.15
C HIS A 62 -1.07 -12.71 -5.00
N ASP A 63 -1.60 -11.52 -4.71
CA ASP A 63 -1.33 -10.29 -5.46
C ASP A 63 -0.67 -9.21 -4.58
N GLY A 64 -0.48 -9.48 -3.29
CA GLY A 64 0.18 -8.54 -2.37
C GLY A 64 -0.63 -7.27 -2.10
N VAL A 65 -1.97 -7.34 -2.21
CA VAL A 65 -2.88 -6.20 -2.03
C VAL A 65 -3.77 -6.38 -0.80
N ARG A 66 -4.05 -5.29 -0.09
CA ARG A 66 -5.02 -5.19 1.00
C ARG A 66 -5.97 -4.02 0.74
N LEU A 67 -7.26 -4.28 0.89
CA LEU A 67 -8.31 -3.29 0.90
C LEU A 67 -8.74 -3.09 2.35
N ILE A 68 -8.53 -1.90 2.90
CA ILE A 68 -8.77 -1.57 4.31
C ILE A 68 -10.03 -0.70 4.39
N PHE A 69 -11.05 -1.20 5.07
CA PHE A 69 -12.37 -0.60 5.18
C PHE A 69 -12.59 -0.05 6.58
N ASP A 70 -13.38 1.01 6.65
CA ASP A 70 -13.87 1.51 7.92
C ASP A 70 -14.72 0.46 8.65
N PRO A 71 -14.49 0.21 9.95
CA PRO A 71 -15.20 -0.83 10.67
C PRO A 71 -16.69 -0.51 10.85
N VAL A 72 -17.04 0.78 10.90
CA VAL A 72 -18.42 1.23 11.11
C VAL A 72 -19.14 1.47 9.79
N VAL A 73 -18.59 2.32 8.93
CA VAL A 73 -19.26 2.69 7.67
C VAL A 73 -18.96 1.74 6.52
N GLN A 74 -18.03 0.79 6.70
CA GLN A 74 -17.66 -0.23 5.71
C GLN A 74 -17.29 0.31 4.33
N ARG A 75 -16.69 1.51 4.31
CA ARG A 75 -16.17 2.14 3.09
C ARG A 75 -14.67 1.94 2.99
N LEU A 76 -14.19 1.67 1.78
CA LEU A 76 -12.78 1.50 1.47
C LEU A 76 -12.02 2.79 1.78
N LYS A 77 -11.15 2.77 2.79
CA LYS A 77 -10.36 3.93 3.23
C LYS A 77 -8.98 3.95 2.61
N ILE A 78 -8.34 2.78 2.51
CA ILE A 78 -6.97 2.64 2.04
C ILE A 78 -6.86 1.41 1.16
N ILE A 79 -6.15 1.54 0.04
CA ILE A 79 -5.68 0.43 -0.78
C ILE A 79 -4.17 0.31 -0.57
N GLU A 80 -3.73 -0.75 0.09
CA GLU A 80 -2.32 -1.00 0.37
C GLU A 80 -1.80 -2.11 -0.55
N ILE A 81 -0.66 -1.87 -1.19
CA ILE A 81 0.12 -2.90 -1.84
C ILE A 81 1.32 -3.16 -0.95
N TYR A 82 1.32 -4.29 -0.25
CA TYR A 82 2.31 -4.65 0.75
C TYR A 82 3.40 -5.59 0.23
N ASN A 83 3.23 -6.13 -0.98
CA ASN A 83 4.25 -6.91 -1.65
C ASN A 83 4.30 -6.59 -3.15
N MET A 84 5.21 -5.67 -3.49
CA MET A 84 5.41 -5.20 -4.87
C MET A 84 5.80 -6.31 -5.85
N LYS A 85 6.30 -7.47 -5.37
CA LYS A 85 6.73 -8.58 -6.23
C LYS A 85 5.58 -9.44 -6.75
N LEU A 86 4.37 -9.26 -6.21
CA LEU A 86 3.19 -10.08 -6.53
C LEU A 86 2.19 -9.40 -7.46
N VAL A 87 2.47 -8.15 -7.85
CA VAL A 87 1.60 -7.32 -8.71
C VAL A 87 2.45 -6.52 -9.70
N LYS A 88 1.96 -6.32 -10.93
CA LYS A 88 2.50 -5.32 -11.86
C LYS A 88 1.69 -4.04 -11.72
N LEU A 89 2.35 -2.89 -11.60
CA LEU A 89 1.69 -1.60 -11.42
C LEU A 89 2.06 -0.62 -12.53
N LYS A 90 1.04 0.10 -12.98
CA LYS A 90 1.12 1.20 -13.93
C LYS A 90 0.63 2.50 -13.31
N TYR A 91 1.12 3.60 -13.85
CA TYR A 91 0.61 4.93 -13.60
C TYR A 91 0.54 5.68 -14.93
N CYS A 92 -0.64 6.21 -15.27
CA CYS A 92 -0.91 6.83 -16.57
C CYS A 92 -0.52 5.92 -17.75
N GLY A 93 -0.86 4.64 -17.65
CA GLY A 93 -0.51 3.62 -18.65
C GLY A 93 0.96 3.17 -18.69
N LEU A 94 1.87 3.83 -17.96
CA LEU A 94 3.29 3.48 -17.94
C LEU A 94 3.63 2.56 -16.76
N PRO A 95 4.35 1.45 -16.97
CA PRO A 95 4.77 0.57 -15.88
C PRO A 95 5.82 1.25 -15.00
N PHE A 96 5.65 1.16 -13.67
CA PHE A 96 6.66 1.59 -12.69
C PHE A 96 7.07 0.47 -11.73
N ASN A 97 6.34 -0.65 -11.73
CA ASN A 97 6.66 -1.84 -10.96
C ASN A 97 6.28 -3.09 -11.77
N SER A 98 7.27 -3.87 -12.19
CA SER A 98 7.13 -5.17 -12.83
C SER A 98 8.41 -5.99 -12.63
N PRO A 99 8.45 -7.27 -13.05
CA PRO A 99 9.71 -8.03 -13.06
C PRO A 99 10.83 -7.38 -13.86
N GLU A 100 10.48 -6.57 -14.86
CA GLU A 100 11.39 -5.87 -15.76
C GLU A 100 11.66 -4.42 -15.32
N VAL A 101 10.73 -3.80 -14.58
CA VAL A 101 10.82 -2.41 -14.10
C VAL A 101 10.80 -2.38 -12.59
N LEU A 102 11.95 -2.10 -11.97
CA LEU A 102 12.04 -2.04 -10.52
C LEU A 102 11.52 -0.69 -9.98
N PRO A 103 10.73 -0.69 -8.88
CA PRO A 103 10.22 0.53 -8.30
C PRO A 103 11.30 1.20 -7.41
N SER A 104 12.38 1.66 -8.03
CA SER A 104 13.40 2.47 -7.35
C SER A 104 12.89 3.88 -7.08
N ILE A 105 13.59 4.62 -6.20
CA ILE A 105 13.30 6.04 -5.98
C ILE A 105 13.27 6.81 -7.30
N GLU A 106 14.29 6.63 -8.14
CA GLU A 106 14.42 7.30 -9.44
C GLU A 106 13.23 6.98 -10.37
N GLN A 107 12.78 5.72 -10.38
CA GLN A 107 11.62 5.31 -11.16
C GLN A 107 10.34 5.99 -10.63
N ILE A 108 10.17 6.10 -9.31
CA ILE A 108 9.03 6.79 -8.71
C ILE A 108 9.07 8.29 -9.02
N GLU A 109 10.22 8.95 -8.91
CA GLU A 109 10.37 10.36 -9.25
C GLU A 109 10.13 10.61 -10.74
N HIS A 110 10.59 9.71 -11.62
CA HIS A 110 10.34 9.79 -13.05
C HIS A 110 8.84 9.62 -13.37
N SER A 111 8.16 8.68 -12.71
CA SER A 111 6.74 8.38 -12.99
C SER A 111 5.77 9.39 -12.37
N PHE A 112 6.02 9.84 -11.14
CA PHE A 112 5.08 10.66 -10.36
C PHE A 112 5.53 12.13 -10.20
N GLY A 113 6.73 12.46 -10.69
CA GLY A 113 7.35 13.77 -10.55
C GLY A 113 8.32 13.84 -9.37
N ALA A 114 9.36 14.66 -9.52
CA ALA A 114 10.30 14.97 -8.45
C ALA A 114 9.55 15.61 -7.28
N THR A 115 9.47 14.93 -6.15
CA THR A 115 8.66 15.37 -5.00
C THR A 115 9.48 16.01 -3.89
N HIS A 116 8.70 16.72 -3.06
CA HIS A 116 9.01 17.31 -1.76
C HIS A 116 9.90 16.39 -0.87
N PRO A 117 10.62 16.93 0.12
CA PRO A 117 11.51 16.13 0.97
C PRO A 117 10.74 14.96 1.59
N GLY A 118 11.10 13.74 1.19
CA GLY A 118 10.56 12.56 1.84
C GLY A 118 10.95 12.51 3.31
N VAL A 119 10.14 11.83 4.09
CA VAL A 119 10.27 11.79 5.54
C VAL A 119 10.85 10.45 5.93
N TYR A 120 11.96 10.49 6.66
CA TYR A 120 12.54 9.28 7.25
C TYR A 120 11.97 9.05 8.65
N ASP A 121 11.40 7.87 8.84
CA ASP A 121 10.96 7.37 10.14
C ASP A 121 12.08 6.46 10.68
N SER A 122 12.83 6.96 11.68
CA SER A 122 13.94 6.23 12.29
C SER A 122 13.49 5.02 13.10
N ASP A 123 12.29 5.07 13.68
CA ASP A 123 11.77 3.98 14.51
C ASP A 123 11.37 2.81 13.63
N LYS A 124 10.79 3.09 12.47
CA LYS A 124 10.41 2.08 11.48
C LYS A 124 11.52 1.74 10.50
N GLN A 125 12.59 2.52 10.47
CA GLN A 125 13.67 2.39 9.47
C GLN A 125 13.12 2.46 8.04
N VAL A 126 12.16 3.35 7.81
CA VAL A 126 11.49 3.51 6.53
C VAL A 126 11.57 4.96 6.07
N PHE A 127 11.97 5.15 4.82
CA PHE A 127 11.86 6.41 4.13
C PHE A 127 10.54 6.45 3.35
N VAL A 128 9.76 7.52 3.51
CA VAL A 128 8.44 7.66 2.90
C VAL A 128 8.43 8.84 1.92
N LEU A 129 8.10 8.56 0.66
CA LEU A 129 7.72 9.59 -0.31
C LEU A 129 6.21 9.76 -0.29
N ASN A 130 5.76 10.99 -0.06
CA ASN A 130 4.35 11.33 0.00
C ASN A 130 3.95 12.17 -1.20
N PHE A 131 2.95 11.68 -1.92
CA PHE A 131 2.20 12.37 -2.93
C PHE A 131 0.78 12.58 -2.40
N ARG A 132 0.06 13.50 -3.04
CA ARG A 132 -1.37 13.65 -2.78
C ARG A 132 -2.08 12.33 -3.15
N GLY A 133 -2.67 11.70 -2.14
CA GLY A 133 -3.39 10.43 -2.25
C GLY A 133 -2.57 9.17 -2.47
N LEU A 134 -1.25 9.23 -2.32
CA LEU A 134 -0.35 8.11 -2.57
C LEU A 134 0.93 8.22 -1.75
N SER A 135 1.36 7.15 -1.11
CA SER A 135 2.67 7.06 -0.45
C SER A 135 3.47 5.88 -0.95
N PHE A 136 4.80 6.02 -0.95
CA PHE A 136 5.76 4.95 -1.20
C PHE A 136 6.71 4.79 -0.02
N TYR A 137 6.89 3.53 0.40
CA TYR A 137 7.68 3.18 1.58
C TYR A 137 8.91 2.39 1.16
N PHE A 138 10.08 2.95 1.45
CA PHE A 138 11.39 2.40 1.14
C PHE A 138 12.05 1.96 2.45
N PRO A 139 12.28 0.65 2.67
CA PRO A 139 13.02 0.20 3.83
C PRO A 139 14.48 0.65 3.71
N ILE A 140 15.03 1.17 4.79
CA ILE A 140 16.43 1.59 4.85
C ILE A 140 17.13 0.81 5.96
N ASP A 141 18.25 0.16 5.66
CA ASP A 141 19.01 -0.50 6.71
C ASP A 141 19.65 0.54 7.65
N SER A 142 19.55 0.31 8.97
CA SER A 142 20.08 1.17 10.03
C SER A 142 21.58 1.46 9.96
N LYS A 143 22.35 0.60 9.29
CA LYS A 143 23.79 0.75 9.03
C LYS A 143 24.12 1.90 8.05
N PHE A 144 23.14 2.50 7.37
CA PHE A 144 23.33 3.63 6.45
C PHE A 144 22.93 4.99 7.03
N GLN A 145 22.75 5.08 8.36
CA GLN A 145 22.64 6.37 9.05
C GLN A 145 24.03 7.01 9.19
N PRO A 146 24.39 7.95 8.29
CA PRO A 146 24.57 9.33 8.75
C PRO A 146 24.19 10.36 7.66
N GLY A 147 23.30 11.32 7.99
CA GLY A 147 23.13 12.54 7.16
C GLY A 147 21.75 12.84 6.59
N TYR A 148 20.65 12.37 7.21
CA TYR A 148 19.25 12.65 6.79
C TYR A 148 18.82 14.13 6.85
N ALA A 149 19.75 15.07 7.05
CA ALA A 149 19.43 16.49 7.17
C ALA A 149 19.05 17.15 5.83
N HIS A 150 19.47 16.61 4.68
CA HIS A 150 19.34 17.26 3.36
C HIS A 150 18.95 16.29 2.23
N GLY A 151 17.76 15.68 2.32
CA GLY A 151 17.12 15.01 1.17
C GLY A 151 17.84 13.76 0.63
N LEU A 152 17.18 13.08 -0.30
CA LEU A 152 17.62 11.77 -0.84
C LEU A 152 18.96 11.79 -1.58
N GLY A 153 19.38 12.95 -2.11
CA GLY A 153 20.67 13.10 -2.80
C GLY A 153 21.91 12.86 -1.92
N SER A 154 21.73 12.68 -0.61
CA SER A 154 22.79 12.36 0.34
C SER A 154 22.82 10.90 0.81
N LEU A 155 21.88 10.04 0.36
CA LEU A 155 21.88 8.62 0.70
C LEU A 155 22.85 7.83 -0.20
N GLN A 156 24.04 7.55 0.33
CA GLN A 156 24.95 6.57 -0.27
C GLN A 156 24.57 5.16 0.19
N PHE A 157 23.81 4.46 -0.64
CA PHE A 157 23.54 3.05 -0.44
C PHE A 157 24.79 2.22 -0.76
N PRO A 158 25.02 1.11 -0.05
CA PRO A 158 26.16 0.24 -0.33
C PRO A 158 26.02 -0.26 -1.78
N ASN A 159 27.11 -0.24 -2.54
CA ASN A 159 27.16 -0.66 -3.93
C ASN A 159 26.38 0.22 -4.93
N GLY A 160 25.95 1.43 -4.55
CA GLY A 160 25.23 2.34 -5.44
C GLY A 160 23.82 1.89 -5.83
N THR A 161 23.23 0.94 -5.08
CA THR A 161 21.90 0.39 -5.39
C THR A 161 20.82 1.21 -4.69
N SER A 162 19.92 1.83 -5.47
CA SER A 162 18.78 2.58 -4.93
C SER A 162 17.78 1.64 -4.24
N PRO A 163 17.21 2.01 -3.07
CA PRO A 163 16.23 1.18 -2.38
C PRO A 163 14.97 1.05 -3.24
N LEU A 164 14.33 -0.10 -3.12
CA LEU A 164 13.09 -0.39 -3.82
C LEU A 164 11.91 -0.12 -2.90
N VAL A 165 10.80 0.32 -3.48
CA VAL A 165 9.51 0.36 -2.78
C VAL A 165 9.21 -1.04 -2.25
N ALA A 166 9.01 -1.15 -0.95
CA ALA A 166 8.49 -2.38 -0.33
C ALA A 166 6.97 -2.36 -0.23
N LYS A 167 6.40 -1.16 -0.10
CA LYS A 167 4.97 -0.94 0.11
C LYS A 167 4.51 0.37 -0.50
N THR A 168 3.28 0.40 -0.99
CA THR A 168 2.60 1.64 -1.39
C THR A 168 1.17 1.66 -0.87
N ALA A 169 0.64 2.86 -0.60
CA ALA A 169 -0.72 3.04 -0.11
C ALA A 169 -1.42 4.15 -0.88
N ILE A 170 -2.65 3.89 -1.32
CA ILE A 170 -3.54 4.83 -2.01
C ILE A 170 -4.66 5.22 -1.04
N TYR A 171 -4.94 6.51 -0.90
CA TYR A 171 -5.91 7.06 0.04
C TYR A 171 -6.42 8.43 -0.46
N VAL A 172 -7.45 8.99 0.18
CA VAL A 172 -7.96 10.33 -0.16
C VAL A 172 -7.20 11.39 0.62
N GLY A 173 -6.74 12.47 -0.05
CA GLY A 173 -6.08 13.60 0.61
C GLY A 173 -4.60 13.31 0.94
N ASN A 174 -4.13 13.81 2.08
CA ASN A 174 -2.80 13.49 2.60
C ASN A 174 -2.95 12.57 3.82
N MET A 175 -2.10 11.53 3.90
CA MET A 175 -1.75 10.94 5.19
C MET A 175 -1.10 12.07 5.99
N GLY A 176 -1.84 12.67 6.93
CA GLY A 176 -1.36 13.82 7.68
C GLY A 176 0.01 13.53 8.31
N ALA A 177 0.89 14.53 8.35
CA ALA A 177 2.13 14.54 9.15
C ALA A 177 1.83 14.64 10.66
N GLY A 178 0.76 13.99 11.10
CA GLY A 178 0.29 13.86 12.45
C GLY A 178 -0.08 12.39 12.65
N GLY A 179 0.94 11.58 12.92
CA GLY A 179 0.77 10.37 13.73
C GLY A 179 0.32 10.81 15.12
N GLY A 180 -0.93 11.26 15.24
CA GLY A 180 -1.63 11.37 16.50
C GLY A 180 -2.05 9.97 16.87
N SER A 181 -1.19 9.29 17.63
CA SER A 181 -1.60 8.45 18.76
C SER A 181 -2.81 7.53 18.55
N ASP A 182 -2.88 6.82 17.45
CA ASP A 182 -3.58 5.55 17.40
C ASP A 182 -2.68 4.61 16.62
N GLU A 183 -1.74 4.07 17.38
CA GLU A 183 -1.32 2.68 17.28
C GLU A 183 -2.31 1.88 16.42
N HIS A 184 -2.05 1.78 15.11
CA HIS A 184 -2.59 0.72 14.28
C HIS A 184 -2.13 -0.54 14.99
N ASN A 185 -3.04 -1.06 15.82
CA ASN A 185 -2.80 -2.08 16.81
C ASN A 185 -2.67 -3.41 16.08
N LEU A 186 -1.59 -3.54 15.32
CA LEU A 186 -0.87 -4.78 15.21
C LEU A 186 0.13 -4.84 16.38
N LYS A 187 -0.33 -4.57 17.62
CA LYS A 187 0.31 -5.21 18.74
C LYS A 187 0.29 -6.69 18.42
N SER A 188 1.40 -7.34 18.70
CA SER A 188 1.50 -8.74 19.06
C SER A 188 0.64 -9.10 20.30
N THR A 189 -0.52 -8.48 20.47
CA THR A 189 -1.63 -9.06 21.21
C THR A 189 -2.13 -10.19 20.33
N THR A 190 -2.31 -11.36 20.91
CA THR A 190 -3.01 -12.48 20.29
C THR A 190 -4.48 -12.08 20.06
N THR A 191 -4.73 -11.13 19.14
CA THR A 191 -6.05 -10.82 18.64
C THR A 191 -6.36 -11.89 17.62
N THR A 192 -7.24 -12.81 17.98
CA THR A 192 -7.73 -13.84 17.08
C THR A 192 -8.48 -13.16 15.94
N PHE A 193 -7.82 -12.97 14.80
CA PHE A 193 -8.48 -12.57 13.57
C PHE A 193 -9.19 -13.78 13.00
N THR A 194 -10.50 -13.69 12.84
CA THR A 194 -11.23 -14.72 12.10
C THR A 194 -10.98 -14.49 10.62
N THR A 195 -10.36 -15.48 9.98
CA THR A 195 -10.16 -15.50 8.53
C THR A 195 -11.32 -16.23 7.89
N ARG A 196 -12.07 -15.55 7.02
CA ARG A 196 -13.03 -16.23 6.13
C ARG A 196 -12.51 -16.23 4.70
N LEU A 197 -12.40 -17.41 4.11
CA LEU A 197 -12.10 -17.57 2.69
C LEU A 197 -13.38 -17.29 1.89
N LEU A 198 -13.27 -16.43 0.88
CA LEU A 198 -14.31 -16.30 -0.15
C LEU A 198 -13.99 -17.37 -1.21
N SER A 199 -14.85 -18.40 -1.30
CA SER A 199 -14.79 -19.48 -2.31
C SER A 199 -15.32 -19.04 -3.65
#